data_AF-A0A0N5CJ11-F1
#
_entry.id   AF-A0A0N5CJ11-F1
#
_cell.length_a   1.000
_cell.length_b   1.000
_cell.length_c   1.000
_cell.angle_alpha   90.00
_cell.angle_beta   90.00
_cell.angle_gamma   90.00
#
_symmetry.space_group_name_H-M   'P 1'
#
loop_
_entity.id
_entity.type
_entity.pdbx_description
1 polymer ?
#
loop_
_entity_poly.entity_id
_entity_poly.type
_entity_poly.pdbx_seq_one_letter_code
_entity_poly.pdbx_strand_id
1 'polypeptide(L)'
;MYTKRVSNSNTNNNKNKEEFIRVKVGTLNTRGSLKSWGVKQKLVEDLKSLKINITFINETKNNQTISEKSEGELISVEAAVNSSVGTGFIIIGDKLIEAVSEIKHINNRVSCMTDFVTIRGDFNATLGREVVENVKGKYSFNEETNENESALIEYAVKNKSVIVDSFFPKRPE
;
A
#
# COMPACT_ATOMS: atom_id res chain seq x y z
N MET A 1 6.21 -8.81 -0.94
CA MET A 1 5.72 -9.24 0.38
C MET A 1 5.05 -10.60 0.19
N TYR A 2 5.28 -11.56 1.09
CA TYR A 2 4.63 -12.88 1.03
C TYR A 2 3.52 -12.91 2.07
N THR A 3 2.33 -13.38 1.72
CA THR A 3 1.24 -13.59 2.68
C THR A 3 1.05 -15.09 2.91
N LYS A 4 0.89 -15.48 4.18
CA LYS A 4 0.68 -16.87 4.59
C LYS A 4 -0.81 -17.20 4.49
N ARG A 5 -1.14 -18.34 3.91
CA ARG A 5 -2.50 -18.91 3.94
C ARG A 5 -2.51 -20.13 4.86
N VAL A 6 -3.46 -20.18 5.80
CA VAL A 6 -3.83 -21.43 6.47
C VAL A 6 -5.10 -21.91 5.79
N SER A 7 -4.98 -22.95 4.95
CA SER A 7 -6.14 -23.59 4.34
C SER A 7 -6.68 -24.66 5.30
N ASN A 8 -7.89 -24.46 5.80
CA ASN A 8 -8.64 -25.52 6.47
C ASN A 8 -9.32 -26.38 5.41
N SER A 9 -8.89 -27.63 5.26
CA SER A 9 -9.68 -28.67 4.60
C SER A 9 -9.48 -30.00 5.29
N ASN A 10 -10.60 -30.60 5.70
CA ASN A 10 -10.68 -31.93 6.26
C ASN A 10 -10.31 -32.98 5.20
N THR A 11 -9.48 -33.94 5.62
CA THR A 11 -9.28 -35.29 5.05
C THR A 11 -8.96 -35.39 3.55
N ASN A 12 -7.67 -35.41 3.21
CA ASN A 12 -6.97 -36.64 2.82
C ASN A 12 -5.50 -36.35 2.45
N ASN A 13 -4.64 -37.31 2.81
CA ASN A 13 -3.18 -37.29 2.73
C ASN A 13 -2.58 -36.82 1.40
N ASN A 14 -2.40 -35.52 1.25
CA ASN A 14 -1.34 -34.95 0.43
C ASN A 14 -0.75 -33.79 1.21
N LYS A 15 0.58 -33.80 1.39
CA LYS A 15 1.35 -32.77 2.10
C LYS A 15 0.85 -31.39 1.65
N ASN A 16 0.14 -30.68 2.53
CA ASN A 16 -0.34 -29.32 2.32
C ASN A 16 0.87 -28.43 2.02
N LYS A 17 1.21 -28.27 0.75
CA LYS A 17 2.23 -27.33 0.31
C LYS A 17 1.61 -25.96 0.51
N GLU A 18 2.04 -25.25 1.56
CA GLU A 18 1.67 -23.86 1.78
C GLU A 18 1.99 -23.06 0.50
N GLU A 19 0.95 -22.63 -0.21
CA GLU A 19 1.12 -21.82 -1.42
C GLU A 19 1.27 -20.36 -0.99
N PHE A 20 2.51 -19.88 -0.96
CA PHE A 20 2.80 -18.48 -0.70
C PHE A 20 2.42 -17.64 -1.91
N ILE A 21 1.47 -16.73 -1.73
CA ILE A 21 1.12 -15.75 -2.76
C ILE A 21 2.14 -14.62 -2.67
N ARG A 22 2.89 -14.41 -3.75
CA ARG A 22 3.75 -13.23 -3.88
C ARG A 22 2.85 -12.03 -4.17
N VAL A 23 2.78 -11.10 -3.21
CA VAL A 23 2.03 -9.86 -3.34
C VAL A 23 2.99 -8.73 -3.72
N LYS A 24 2.72 -8.09 -4.86
CA LYS A 24 3.34 -6.83 -5.27
C LYS A 24 2.49 -5.66 -4.78
N VAL A 25 3.14 -4.72 -4.11
CA VAL A 25 2.49 -3.57 -3.51
C VAL A 25 3.08 -2.29 -4.07
N GLY A 26 2.24 -1.31 -4.39
CA GLY A 26 2.63 0.02 -4.87
C GLY A 26 1.98 1.13 -4.03
N THR A 27 2.52 2.34 -4.17
CA THR A 27 1.96 3.56 -3.56
C THR A 27 1.98 4.67 -4.60
N LEU A 28 0.84 5.30 -4.85
CA LEU A 28 0.67 6.32 -5.88
C LEU A 28 0.01 7.57 -5.29
N ASN A 29 0.71 8.69 -5.34
CA ASN A 29 0.09 10.00 -5.14
C ASN A 29 -0.64 10.39 -6.43
N THR A 30 -1.97 10.49 -6.36
CA THR A 30 -2.83 10.69 -7.53
C THR A 30 -3.10 12.16 -7.82
N ARG A 31 -2.76 13.07 -6.90
CA ARG A 31 -2.93 14.53 -7.04
C ARG A 31 -4.34 14.99 -7.48
N GLY A 32 -5.37 14.18 -7.26
CA GLY A 32 -6.76 14.42 -7.65
C GLY A 32 -7.18 13.86 -9.01
N SER A 33 -6.31 13.16 -9.73
CA SER A 33 -6.55 12.68 -11.09
C SER A 33 -7.59 11.55 -11.19
N LEU A 34 -7.96 10.91 -10.07
CA LEU A 34 -8.93 9.81 -10.03
C LEU A 34 -10.39 10.24 -10.22
N LYS A 35 -10.69 11.53 -10.33
CA LYS A 35 -12.07 12.05 -10.51
C LYS A 35 -12.71 11.63 -11.83
N SER A 36 -11.91 11.33 -12.86
CA SER A 36 -12.44 10.91 -14.16
C SER A 36 -12.44 9.38 -14.29
N TRP A 37 -13.56 8.84 -14.76
CA TRP A 37 -13.74 7.39 -14.95
C TRP A 37 -12.68 6.79 -15.89
N GLY A 38 -12.37 7.47 -17.00
CA GLY A 38 -11.36 7.01 -17.96
C GLY A 38 -9.95 6.89 -17.37
N VAL A 39 -9.54 7.83 -16.51
CA VAL A 39 -8.23 7.74 -15.83
C VAL A 39 -8.20 6.59 -14.82
N LYS A 40 -9.31 6.36 -14.11
CA LYS A 40 -9.42 5.23 -13.18
C LYS A 40 -9.30 3.89 -13.90
N GLN A 41 -10.03 3.68 -14.99
CA GLN A 41 -9.93 2.45 -15.79
C GLN A 41 -8.51 2.24 -16.32
N LYS A 42 -7.91 3.30 -16.87
CA LYS A 42 -6.54 3.23 -17.38
C LYS A 42 -5.53 2.88 -16.30
N LEU A 43 -5.69 3.44 -15.09
CA LEU A 43 -4.86 3.09 -13.95
C LEU A 43 -4.99 1.61 -13.60
N VAL A 44 -6.20 1.07 -13.52
CA VAL A 44 -6.43 -0.34 -13.22
C VAL A 44 -5.79 -1.25 -14.27
N GLU A 45 -5.91 -0.92 -15.57
CA GLU A 45 -5.22 -1.64 -16.65
C GLU A 45 -3.69 -1.60 -16.50
N ASP A 46 -3.11 -0.44 -16.22
CA ASP A 46 -1.67 -0.27 -16.03
C ASP A 46 -1.20 -1.12 -14.82
N LEU A 47 -1.93 -1.11 -13.71
CA LEU A 47 -1.63 -1.92 -12.53
C LEU A 47 -1.69 -3.43 -12.83
N LYS A 48 -2.69 -3.89 -13.62
CA LYS A 48 -2.78 -5.28 -14.10
C LYS A 48 -1.57 -5.64 -14.95
N SER A 49 -1.18 -4.79 -15.90
CA SER A 49 -0.02 -5.00 -16.78
C SER A 49 1.29 -5.12 -15.98
N LEU A 50 1.47 -4.26 -14.98
CA LEU A 50 2.63 -4.30 -14.07
C LEU A 50 2.59 -5.46 -13.05
N LYS A 51 1.47 -6.18 -13.00
CA LYS A 51 1.17 -7.25 -12.04
C LYS A 51 1.28 -6.76 -10.61
N ILE A 52 0.81 -5.53 -10.34
CA ILE A 52 0.74 -4.94 -9.00
C ILE A 52 -0.61 -5.34 -8.40
N ASN A 53 -0.56 -5.90 -7.19
CA ASN A 53 -1.72 -6.51 -6.55
C ASN A 53 -2.45 -5.56 -5.61
N ILE A 54 -1.70 -4.75 -4.86
CA ILE A 54 -2.27 -3.79 -3.90
C ILE A 54 -1.61 -2.45 -4.16
N THR A 55 -2.41 -1.41 -4.40
CA THR A 55 -1.91 -0.05 -4.58
C THR A 55 -2.55 0.87 -3.57
N PHE A 56 -1.75 1.51 -2.74
CA PHE A 56 -2.18 2.59 -1.86
C PHE A 56 -2.23 3.88 -2.67
N ILE A 57 -3.33 4.62 -2.59
CA ILE A 57 -3.52 5.88 -3.33
C ILE A 57 -3.67 7.05 -2.36
N ASN A 58 -2.94 8.11 -2.65
CA ASN A 58 -2.88 9.32 -1.83
C ASN A 58 -3.35 10.53 -2.67
N GLU A 59 -3.72 11.61 -1.96
CA GLU A 59 -4.27 12.84 -2.52
C GLU A 59 -5.38 12.61 -3.56
N THR A 60 -6.33 11.73 -3.26
CA THR A 60 -7.44 11.43 -4.19
C THR A 60 -8.34 12.65 -4.44
N LYS A 61 -8.39 13.59 -3.47
CA LYS A 61 -9.18 14.84 -3.50
C LYS A 61 -10.65 14.59 -3.87
N ASN A 62 -11.16 13.40 -3.54
CA ASN A 62 -12.47 12.96 -3.95
C ASN A 62 -13.50 13.33 -2.88
N ASN A 63 -14.62 13.93 -3.26
CA ASN A 63 -15.55 14.50 -2.28
C ASN A 63 -16.54 13.47 -1.72
N GLN A 64 -16.46 12.24 -2.21
CA GLN A 64 -17.33 11.13 -1.83
C GLN A 64 -16.49 9.90 -1.54
N THR A 65 -16.94 9.09 -0.58
CA THR A 65 -16.35 7.78 -0.34
C THR A 65 -16.75 6.86 -1.48
N ILE A 66 -15.77 6.24 -2.12
CA ILE A 66 -15.97 5.22 -3.16
C ILE A 66 -15.68 3.87 -2.54
N SER A 67 -16.59 2.92 -2.72
CA SER A 67 -16.37 1.50 -2.44
C SER A 67 -16.95 0.69 -3.59
N GLU A 68 -16.09 0.30 -4.53
CA GLU A 68 -16.47 -0.46 -5.73
C GLU A 68 -15.80 -1.83 -5.69
N LYS A 69 -16.59 -2.88 -5.97
CA LYS A 69 -16.11 -4.24 -6.14
C LYS A 69 -16.60 -4.77 -7.48
N SER A 70 -15.66 -5.13 -8.34
CA SER A 70 -15.87 -5.78 -9.64
C SER A 70 -15.11 -7.11 -9.67
N GLU A 71 -15.32 -7.90 -10.71
CA GLU A 71 -14.57 -9.15 -10.91
C GLU A 71 -13.05 -8.87 -10.94
N GLY A 72 -12.31 -9.46 -10.00
CA GLY A 72 -10.88 -9.27 -9.85
C GLY A 72 -10.44 -7.91 -9.31
N GLU A 73 -11.34 -7.03 -8.88
CA GLU A 73 -11.02 -5.64 -8.52
C GLU A 73 -11.77 -5.15 -7.28
N LEU A 74 -11.06 -4.48 -6.38
CA LEU A 74 -11.64 -3.78 -5.23
C LEU A 74 -11.02 -2.40 -5.10
N ILE A 75 -11.86 -1.36 -5.12
CA ILE A 75 -11.44 0.04 -5.01
C ILE A 75 -12.14 0.64 -3.80
N SER A 76 -11.35 1.18 -2.87
CA SER A 76 -11.84 1.88 -1.69
C SER A 76 -11.14 3.22 -1.59
N VAL A 77 -11.90 4.32 -1.62
CA VAL A 77 -11.38 5.70 -1.50
C VAL A 77 -12.21 6.42 -0.47
N GLU A 78 -11.54 7.04 0.51
CA GLU A 78 -12.20 7.89 1.49
C GLU A 78 -12.54 9.26 0.92
N ALA A 79 -13.69 9.81 1.33
CA ALA A 79 -14.02 11.19 1.07
C ALA A 79 -12.99 12.15 1.69
N ALA A 80 -12.58 13.12 0.90
CA ALA A 80 -11.75 14.23 1.29
C ALA A 80 -12.54 15.24 2.11
N VAL A 81 -12.17 15.46 3.36
CA VAL A 81 -12.63 16.63 4.11
C VAL A 81 -11.99 17.86 3.45
N ASN A 82 -12.81 18.78 2.94
CA ASN A 82 -12.40 20.01 2.23
C ASN A 82 -11.71 19.82 0.87
N SER A 83 -11.89 18.69 0.18
CA SER A 83 -11.38 18.44 -1.19
C SER A 83 -9.85 18.51 -1.38
N SER A 84 -9.07 18.66 -0.30
CA SER A 84 -7.61 18.85 -0.35
C SER A 84 -6.81 17.59 -0.02
N VAL A 85 -7.39 16.65 0.75
CA VAL A 85 -6.70 15.46 1.29
C VAL A 85 -7.58 14.23 1.05
N GLY A 86 -7.02 13.08 0.70
CA GLY A 86 -7.80 11.85 0.57
C GLY A 86 -6.92 10.64 0.33
N THR A 87 -7.31 9.49 0.89
CA THR A 87 -6.56 8.24 0.77
C THR A 87 -7.47 7.08 0.38
N GLY A 88 -6.87 6.02 -0.11
CA GLY A 88 -7.58 4.82 -0.50
C GLY A 88 -6.63 3.71 -0.92
N PHE A 89 -7.19 2.67 -1.49
CA PHE A 89 -6.43 1.59 -2.09
C PHE A 89 -7.20 0.90 -3.22
N ILE A 90 -6.44 0.19 -4.05
CA ILE A 90 -6.92 -0.66 -5.14
C ILE A 90 -6.31 -2.05 -4.91
N ILE A 91 -7.14 -3.10 -4.91
CA ILE A 91 -6.72 -4.50 -4.87
C ILE A 91 -7.10 -5.17 -6.19
N ILE A 92 -6.15 -5.92 -6.76
CA ILE A 92 -6.30 -6.67 -8.00
C ILE A 92 -6.06 -8.16 -7.74
N GLY A 93 -7.07 -8.97 -8.04
CA GLY A 93 -7.08 -10.42 -7.98
C GLY A 93 -8.07 -10.98 -6.95
N ASP A 94 -8.96 -11.88 -7.38
CA ASP A 94 -10.06 -12.41 -6.57
C ASP A 94 -9.57 -13.08 -5.28
N LYS A 95 -8.51 -13.90 -5.38
CA LYS A 95 -7.92 -14.57 -4.21
C LYS A 95 -7.49 -13.60 -3.10
N LEU A 96 -7.03 -12.40 -3.46
CA LEU A 96 -6.61 -11.39 -2.48
C LEU A 96 -7.82 -10.65 -1.91
N ILE A 97 -8.80 -10.36 -2.75
CA ILE A 97 -10.06 -9.73 -2.33
C ILE A 97 -10.81 -10.64 -1.34
N GLU A 98 -10.84 -11.95 -1.59
CA GLU A 98 -11.39 -12.95 -0.66
C GLU A 98 -10.62 -13.05 0.66
N ALA A 99 -9.33 -12.69 0.67
CA ALA A 99 -8.50 -12.69 1.87
C ALA A 99 -8.64 -11.41 2.71
N VAL A 100 -9.37 -10.39 2.24
CA VAL A 100 -9.63 -9.17 2.99
C VAL A 100 -10.66 -9.47 4.08
N SER A 101 -10.23 -9.45 5.35
CA SER A 101 -11.13 -9.64 6.49
C SER A 101 -11.93 -8.39 6.82
N GLU A 102 -11.31 -7.21 6.72
CA GLU A 102 -11.90 -5.94 7.14
C GLU A 102 -11.27 -4.75 6.42
N ILE A 103 -12.10 -3.74 6.10
CA ILE A 103 -11.67 -2.44 5.57
C ILE A 103 -12.20 -1.37 6.51
N LYS A 104 -11.30 -0.56 7.06
CA LYS A 104 -11.62 0.55 7.96
C LYS A 104 -10.97 1.82 7.47
N HIS A 105 -11.79 2.86 7.32
CA HIS A 105 -11.31 4.23 7.18
C HIS A 105 -11.11 4.80 8.58
N ILE A 106 -9.85 5.01 8.95
CA ILE A 106 -9.46 5.46 10.28
C ILE A 106 -8.73 6.79 10.17
N ASN A 107 -9.33 7.83 10.75
CA ASN A 107 -8.69 9.11 10.93
C ASN A 107 -8.25 9.23 12.39
N ASN A 108 -7.14 8.58 12.76
CA ASN A 108 -6.34 8.86 13.97
C ASN A 108 -5.05 8.02 14.01
N ARG A 109 -4.10 8.45 14.85
CA ARG A 109 -2.75 7.89 15.11
C ARG A 109 -2.77 6.40 15.54
N VAL A 110 -3.07 5.47 14.64
CA VAL A 110 -3.19 4.05 14.99
C VAL A 110 -1.83 3.37 15.03
N SER A 111 -1.49 2.84 16.20
CA SER A 111 -0.58 1.72 16.39
C SER A 111 -1.43 0.45 16.46
N CYS A 112 -1.47 -0.34 15.40
CA CYS A 112 -2.11 -1.65 15.42
C CYS A 112 -1.06 -2.72 15.75
N MET A 113 -1.29 -3.50 16.80
CA MET A 113 -0.51 -4.70 17.08
C MET A 113 -1.13 -5.86 16.31
N THR A 114 -0.49 -6.24 15.21
CA THR A 114 -0.79 -7.48 14.47
C THR A 114 0.52 -8.22 14.19
N ASP A 115 0.44 -9.48 13.75
CA ASP A 115 1.62 -10.30 13.44
C ASP A 115 2.55 -9.65 12.40
N PHE A 116 1.97 -8.86 11.48
CA PHE A 116 2.71 -8.13 10.47
C PHE A 116 1.96 -6.87 10.04
N VAL A 117 2.63 -5.72 10.13
CA VAL A 117 2.09 -4.42 9.71
C VAL A 117 2.94 -3.84 8.59
N THR A 118 2.29 -3.32 7.55
CA THR A 118 2.94 -2.46 6.56
C THR A 118 2.20 -1.13 6.52
N ILE A 119 2.91 -0.04 6.75
CA ILE A 119 2.40 1.32 6.63
C ILE A 119 2.93 1.89 5.32
N ARG A 120 2.05 2.46 4.49
CA ARG A 120 2.42 3.04 3.19
C ARG A 120 1.66 4.33 2.95
N GLY A 121 2.32 5.23 2.24
CA GLY A 121 1.74 6.50 1.84
C GLY A 121 2.82 7.50 1.48
N ASP A 122 2.36 8.69 1.14
CA ASP A 122 3.18 9.88 1.06
C ASP A 122 3.35 10.47 2.47
N PHE A 123 4.51 10.25 3.07
CA PHE A 123 4.85 10.80 4.39
C PHE A 123 5.40 12.23 4.32
N ASN A 124 5.55 12.80 3.11
CA ASN A 124 6.21 14.07 2.89
C ASN A 124 7.59 14.15 3.61
N ALA A 125 8.28 13.01 3.63
CA ALA A 125 9.54 12.80 4.30
C ALA A 125 10.68 12.78 3.27
N THR A 126 11.73 13.54 3.55
CA THR A 126 12.91 13.62 2.70
C THR A 126 14.01 12.85 3.40
N LEU A 127 14.33 11.67 2.87
CA LEU A 127 15.40 10.82 3.39
C LEU A 127 16.76 11.40 3.00
N GLY A 128 17.67 11.60 3.96
CA GLY A 128 19.09 11.84 3.70
C GLY A 128 19.86 10.53 3.41
N ARG A 129 21.15 10.61 3.13
CA ARG A 129 22.00 9.42 2.83
C ARG A 129 22.47 8.64 4.07
N GLU A 130 22.11 9.08 5.26
CA GLU A 130 22.50 8.42 6.50
C GLU A 130 21.92 7.00 6.59
N VAL A 131 22.76 6.08 7.04
CA VAL A 131 22.37 4.70 7.31
C VAL A 131 21.96 4.61 8.77
N VAL A 132 20.74 4.15 9.02
CA VAL A 132 20.28 3.81 10.37
C VAL A 132 20.17 2.30 10.43
N GLU A 133 21.08 1.67 11.18
CA GLU A 133 21.18 0.22 11.25
C GLU A 133 19.83 -0.42 11.59
N ASN A 134 19.47 -1.50 10.87
CA ASN A 134 18.21 -2.23 11.01
C ASN A 134 16.92 -1.44 10.74
N VAL A 135 17.01 -0.17 10.33
CA VAL A 135 15.85 0.69 10.05
C VAL A 135 15.85 1.18 8.61
N LYS A 136 17.00 1.65 8.09
CA LYS A 136 17.10 2.32 6.80
C LYS A 136 18.41 1.97 6.08
N GLY A 137 18.31 1.61 4.80
CA GLY A 137 19.46 1.33 3.93
C GLY A 137 20.02 2.57 3.23
N LYS A 138 21.07 2.38 2.41
CA LYS A 138 21.78 3.47 1.67
C LYS A 138 21.02 4.08 0.48
N TYR A 139 19.83 3.58 0.17
CA TYR A 139 19.09 3.98 -1.02
C TYR A 139 18.26 5.23 -0.74
N SER A 140 18.91 6.37 -0.54
CA SER A 140 18.25 7.67 -0.57
C SER A 140 18.91 8.61 -1.57
N PHE A 141 18.08 9.43 -2.22
CA PHE A 141 18.50 10.37 -3.26
C PHE A 141 18.93 11.73 -2.71
N ASN A 142 18.47 12.12 -1.51
CA ASN A 142 18.74 13.45 -0.94
C ASN A 142 19.92 13.42 0.04
N GLU A 143 20.59 14.55 0.19
CA GLU A 143 21.75 14.67 1.08
C GLU A 143 21.34 14.88 2.53
N GLU A 144 20.24 15.61 2.76
CA GLU A 144 19.77 15.99 4.09
C GLU A 144 18.42 15.36 4.45
N THR A 145 18.24 15.12 5.75
CA THR A 145 17.02 14.58 6.36
C THR A 145 16.17 15.71 6.93
N ASN A 146 14.87 15.70 6.65
CA ASN A 146 13.94 16.69 7.20
C ASN A 146 13.30 16.26 8.54
N GLU A 147 12.52 17.14 9.17
CA GLU A 147 11.86 16.86 10.45
C GLU A 147 10.88 15.69 10.37
N ASN A 148 10.10 15.61 9.29
CA ASN A 148 9.15 14.52 9.07
C ASN A 148 9.84 13.16 9.01
N GLU A 149 11.00 13.11 8.34
CA GLU A 149 11.81 11.90 8.27
C GLU A 149 12.43 11.57 9.64
N SER A 150 12.89 12.56 10.39
CA SER A 150 13.43 12.34 11.74
C SER A 150 12.38 11.66 12.65
N ALA A 151 11.12 12.12 12.58
CA ALA A 151 10.00 11.50 13.28
C ALA A 151 9.68 10.08 12.75
N LEU A 152 9.82 9.84 11.45
CA LEU A 152 9.60 8.52 10.85
C LEU A 152 10.67 7.51 11.29
N ILE A 153 11.94 7.93 11.34
CA ILE A 153 13.05 7.12 11.87
C ILE A 153 12.82 6.80 13.34
N GLU A 154 12.47 7.78 14.17
CA GLU A 154 12.19 7.56 15.59
C GLU A 154 11.04 6.55 15.78
N TYR A 155 9.96 6.72 15.02
CA TYR A 155 8.86 5.77 14.99
C TYR A 155 9.34 4.36 14.59
N ALA A 156 10.14 4.25 13.54
CA ALA A 156 10.62 2.97 13.04
C ALA A 156 11.55 2.27 14.04
N VAL A 157 12.49 2.99 14.66
CA VAL A 157 13.35 2.48 15.74
C VAL A 157 12.49 1.97 16.90
N LYS A 158 11.55 2.79 17.38
CA LYS A 158 10.69 2.46 18.53
C LYS A 158 9.84 1.22 18.28
N ASN A 159 9.36 1.03 17.05
CA ASN A 159 8.47 -0.08 16.67
C ASN A 159 9.20 -1.25 16.01
N LYS A 160 10.55 -1.21 15.90
CA LYS A 160 11.37 -2.21 15.19
C LYS A 160 10.91 -2.43 13.74
N SER A 161 10.56 -1.33 13.08
CA SER A 161 10.13 -1.30 11.68
C SER A 161 11.28 -0.97 10.74
N VAL A 162 11.17 -1.41 9.49
CA VAL A 162 12.12 -1.08 8.43
C VAL A 162 11.46 -0.11 7.46
N ILE A 163 12.15 0.97 7.11
CA ILE A 163 11.75 1.96 6.10
C ILE A 163 12.25 1.47 4.74
N VAL A 164 11.34 1.43 3.76
CA VAL A 164 11.63 0.97 2.41
C VAL A 164 10.98 1.89 1.41
N ASP A 165 11.79 2.48 0.53
CA ASP A 165 11.29 3.26 -0.60
C ASP A 165 10.59 2.37 -1.63
N SER A 166 9.50 2.89 -2.19
CA SER A 166 8.77 2.22 -3.26
C SER A 166 8.81 3.05 -4.54
N PHE A 167 9.20 2.40 -5.65
CA PHE A 167 9.19 2.98 -6.99
C PHE A 167 8.35 2.12 -7.92
N PHE A 168 7.58 2.77 -8.78
CA PHE A 168 6.97 2.06 -9.91
C PHE A 168 8.06 1.73 -10.93
N PRO A 169 8.03 0.52 -11.54
CA PRO A 169 8.88 0.25 -12.69
C PRO A 169 8.56 1.23 -13.81
N LYS A 170 9.58 1.66 -14.56
CA LYS A 170 9.37 2.42 -15.79
C LYS A 170 8.49 1.59 -16.74
N ARG A 171 7.60 2.26 -17.48
CA ARG A 171 6.85 1.60 -18.54
C ARG A 171 7.87 0.97 -19.52
N PRO A 172 7.65 -0.28 -19.98
CA PRO A 172 8.37 -0.80 -21.12
C PRO A 172 8.13 0.16 -22.31
N GLU A 173 9.20 0.51 -23.02
CA GLU A 173 9.11 1.25 -24.30
C GLU A 173 8.39 0.42 -25.37
#